data_AF-A0A963AW19-F1
#
_entry.id   AF-A0A963AW19-F1
#
_cell.length_a   1.000
_cell.length_b   1.000
_cell.length_c   1.000
_cell.angle_alpha   90.00
_cell.angle_beta   90.00
_cell.angle_gamma   90.00
#
_symmetry.space_group_name_H-M   'P 1'
#
loop_
_entity.id
_entity.type
_entity.pdbx_description
1 polymer ?
#
loop_
_entity_poly.entity_id
_entity_poly.type
_entity_poly.pdbx_seq_one_letter_code
_entity_poly.pdbx_strand_id
1 'polypeptide(L)'
;MLDAIWSMLRPLPYQGEVKLLASNSVYRITDIVLRKGLRWQRDRDTILADRQYSGTILRDYLCNMRRENDWETWRNVVSMHCKHYAVPPPDSLVIHLRLGDVMDDWENDDHSRHFSRAVRAYARLPLQRFPGVKSATIVTAMHFGSNDLNLSYYPSKRAVRRSLKLLRLVAEQLKQQGVSVRIQSSTNIDEDLCYMASAHQFLGGMSGLSDLVERCLPADAVIASIVDGGRES
;
A
#
# COMPACT_ATOMS: atom_id res chain seq x y z
N MET A 1 19.33 -15.72 -5.34
CA MET A 1 18.16 -15.61 -4.41
C MET A 1 16.97 -14.94 -5.08
N LEU A 2 17.17 -13.78 -5.73
CA LEU A 2 16.10 -13.05 -6.43
C LEU A 2 15.43 -13.86 -7.54
N ASP A 3 16.17 -14.65 -8.33
CA ASP A 3 15.58 -15.49 -9.39
C ASP A 3 14.52 -16.48 -8.85
N ALA A 4 14.76 -17.02 -7.65
CA ALA A 4 13.81 -17.89 -6.98
C ALA A 4 12.60 -17.13 -6.40
N ILE A 5 12.73 -15.83 -6.13
CA ILE A 5 11.59 -14.97 -5.75
C ILE A 5 10.78 -14.62 -7.00
N TRP A 6 11.45 -14.24 -8.10
CA TRP A 6 10.80 -13.96 -9.38
C TRP A 6 10.00 -15.14 -9.90
N SER A 7 10.52 -16.36 -9.79
CA SER A 7 9.79 -17.57 -10.20
C SER A 7 8.52 -17.84 -9.39
N MET A 8 8.39 -17.27 -8.19
CA MET A 8 7.18 -17.37 -7.37
C MET A 8 6.13 -16.30 -7.73
N LEU A 9 6.54 -15.20 -8.35
CA LEU A 9 5.67 -14.12 -8.83
C LEU A 9 5.06 -14.43 -10.22
N ARG A 10 5.15 -15.69 -10.67
CA ARG A 10 4.45 -16.20 -11.85
C ARG A 10 2.98 -15.73 -11.85
N PRO A 11 2.39 -15.53 -13.04
CA PRO A 11 1.07 -14.93 -13.17
C PRO A 11 0.09 -15.68 -12.27
N LEU A 12 -0.47 -14.93 -11.33
CA LEU A 12 -1.61 -15.38 -10.54
C LEU A 12 -2.83 -15.49 -11.48
N PRO A 13 -3.88 -16.24 -11.12
CA PRO A 13 -5.10 -16.35 -11.93
C PRO A 13 -5.97 -15.07 -11.85
N TYR A 14 -5.34 -13.90 -11.79
CA TYR A 14 -5.93 -12.58 -11.66
C TYR A 14 -5.32 -11.67 -12.73
N GLN A 15 -6.08 -10.67 -13.19
CA GLN A 15 -5.55 -9.72 -14.16
C GLN A 15 -4.53 -8.80 -13.47
N GLY A 16 -3.28 -8.83 -13.95
CA GLY A 16 -2.18 -8.01 -13.44
C GLY A 16 -1.07 -8.82 -12.78
N GLU A 17 0.07 -8.18 -12.57
CA GLU A 17 1.27 -8.77 -11.96
C GLU A 17 1.63 -8.01 -10.69
N VAL A 18 2.08 -8.73 -9.65
CA VAL A 18 2.60 -8.09 -8.44
C VAL A 18 4.05 -7.68 -8.67
N LYS A 19 4.35 -6.39 -8.55
CA LYS A 19 5.71 -5.86 -8.70
C LYS A 19 6.51 -6.01 -7.40
N LEU A 20 7.80 -6.29 -7.57
CA LEU A 20 8.76 -6.42 -6.48
C LEU A 20 9.56 -5.14 -6.33
N LEU A 21 9.42 -4.48 -5.18
CA LEU A 21 10.19 -3.30 -4.80
C LEU A 21 11.28 -3.72 -3.80
N ALA A 22 12.29 -4.43 -4.31
CA ALA A 22 13.33 -5.03 -3.48
C ALA A 22 14.23 -4.01 -2.77
N SER A 23 14.35 -2.80 -3.34
CA SER A 23 15.33 -1.79 -2.95
C SER A 23 14.73 -0.39 -2.78
N ASN A 24 13.42 -0.28 -2.52
CA ASN A 24 12.79 1.02 -2.30
C ASN A 24 13.08 1.54 -0.87
N SER A 25 14.35 1.81 -0.60
CA SER A 25 14.85 2.13 0.73
C SER A 25 14.65 3.60 1.11
N VAL A 26 14.54 4.51 0.13
CA VAL A 26 14.49 5.96 0.36
C VAL A 26 13.08 6.52 0.22
N TYR A 27 12.34 6.16 -0.82
CA TYR A 27 11.05 6.77 -1.14
C TYR A 27 9.90 6.13 -0.35
N ARG A 28 9.92 6.34 0.98
CA ARG A 28 9.00 5.75 1.96
C ARG A 28 7.98 6.78 2.43
N ILE A 29 7.01 7.09 1.55
CA ILE A 29 5.99 8.14 1.74
C ILE A 29 5.46 8.19 3.17
N THR A 30 4.97 7.07 3.71
CA THR A 30 4.41 7.00 5.07
C THR A 30 5.40 7.41 6.14
N ASP A 31 6.62 6.88 6.11
CA ASP A 31 7.67 7.16 7.11
C ASP A 31 8.06 8.64 7.08
N ILE A 32 8.13 9.23 5.89
CA ILE A 32 8.54 10.62 5.70
C ILE A 32 7.45 11.61 6.09
N VAL A 33 6.23 11.42 5.59
CA VAL A 33 5.10 12.31 5.90
C VAL A 33 4.76 12.26 7.39
N LEU A 34 4.79 11.06 7.99
CA LEU A 34 4.49 10.87 9.41
C LEU A 34 5.71 10.99 10.33
N ARG A 35 6.92 11.15 9.76
CA ARG A 35 8.20 11.28 10.48
C ARG A 35 8.48 10.11 11.43
N LYS A 36 8.29 8.89 10.92
CA LYS A 36 8.45 7.63 11.65
C LYS A 36 9.67 6.84 11.19
N GLY A 37 10.27 6.08 12.11
CA GLY A 37 11.38 5.17 11.82
C GLY A 37 12.76 5.83 11.85
N LEU A 38 13.82 5.04 12.00
CA LEU A 38 15.18 5.55 12.28
C LEU A 38 15.80 6.42 11.17
N ARG A 39 15.26 6.33 9.96
CA ARG A 39 15.88 6.89 8.75
C ARG A 39 15.08 8.04 8.13
N TRP A 40 13.95 8.44 8.72
CA TRP A 40 13.05 9.39 8.06
C TRP A 40 13.73 10.74 7.74
N GLN A 41 14.63 11.24 8.60
CA GLN A 41 15.35 12.49 8.35
C GLN A 41 16.32 12.35 7.17
N ARG A 42 17.19 11.35 7.22
CA ARG A 42 18.17 11.06 6.15
C ARG A 42 17.49 10.87 4.79
N ASP A 43 16.42 10.08 4.76
CA ASP A 43 15.69 9.82 3.53
C ASP A 43 14.97 11.09 3.03
N ARG A 44 14.39 11.90 3.93
CA ARG A 44 13.79 13.20 3.58
C ARG A 44 14.81 14.12 2.93
N ASP A 45 15.99 14.25 3.52
CA ASP A 45 17.06 15.11 2.99
C ASP A 45 17.52 14.60 1.61
N THR A 46 17.60 13.28 1.44
CA THR A 46 17.91 12.65 0.16
C THR A 46 16.84 12.97 -0.89
N ILE A 47 15.56 12.87 -0.55
CA ILE A 47 14.43 13.19 -1.43
C ILE A 47 14.46 14.65 -1.89
N LEU A 48 14.81 15.57 -0.99
CA LEU A 48 14.91 17.00 -1.29
C LEU A 48 16.13 17.33 -2.16
N ALA A 49 17.26 16.69 -1.92
CA ALA A 49 18.53 16.97 -2.60
C ALA A 49 18.63 16.32 -3.99
N ASP A 50 18.15 15.09 -4.14
CA ASP A 50 18.37 14.31 -5.36
C ASP A 50 17.36 14.66 -6.48
N ARG A 51 17.86 14.85 -7.70
CA ARG A 51 17.03 15.15 -8.89
C ARG A 51 16.14 13.99 -9.31
N GLN A 52 16.45 12.75 -8.95
CA GLN A 52 15.62 11.60 -9.32
C GLN A 52 14.20 11.68 -8.73
N TYR A 53 14.01 12.41 -7.62
CA TYR A 53 12.71 12.63 -7.00
C TYR A 53 12.01 13.90 -7.49
N SER A 54 12.55 14.59 -8.50
CA SER A 54 11.93 15.78 -9.08
C SER A 54 10.58 15.44 -9.70
N GLY A 55 9.54 16.22 -9.35
CA GLY A 55 8.18 15.98 -9.82
C GLY A 55 7.55 14.71 -9.25
N THR A 56 8.00 14.26 -8.07
CA THR A 56 7.32 13.22 -7.30
C THR A 56 6.42 13.85 -6.24
N ILE A 57 5.34 13.16 -5.88
CA ILE A 57 4.36 13.64 -4.90
C ILE A 57 5.03 14.01 -3.58
N LEU A 58 5.90 13.13 -3.08
CA LEU A 58 6.52 13.32 -1.77
C LEU A 58 7.49 14.49 -1.77
N ARG A 59 8.29 14.66 -2.82
CA ARG A 59 9.21 15.80 -2.91
C ARG A 59 8.43 17.11 -2.99
N ASP A 60 7.40 17.17 -3.83
CA ASP A 60 6.59 18.37 -3.99
C ASP A 60 5.86 18.71 -2.69
N TYR A 61 5.35 17.71 -1.97
CA TYR A 61 4.79 17.91 -0.62
C TYR A 61 5.83 18.50 0.34
N LEU A 62 7.03 17.92 0.42
CA LEU A 62 8.09 18.39 1.32
C LEU A 62 8.58 19.81 1.00
N CYS A 63 8.60 20.20 -0.27
CA CYS A 63 8.97 21.54 -0.71
C CYS A 63 7.91 22.60 -0.39
N ASN A 64 6.62 22.20 -0.34
CA ASN A 64 5.50 23.13 -0.19
C ASN A 64 4.89 23.16 1.21
N MET A 65 5.14 22.14 2.05
CA MET A 65 4.54 22.06 3.38
C MET A 65 4.98 23.24 4.27
N ARG A 66 4.02 23.86 4.96
CA ARG A 66 4.28 25.03 5.82
C ARG A 66 4.44 24.68 7.29
N ARG A 67 4.00 23.50 7.66
CA ARG A 67 3.99 22.99 9.02
C ARG A 67 4.07 21.47 9.03
N GLU A 68 4.28 20.92 10.20
CA GLU A 68 4.17 19.50 10.41
C GLU A 68 2.75 19.01 10.10
N ASN A 69 2.63 17.86 9.45
CA ASN A 69 1.34 17.25 9.12
C ASN A 69 0.41 18.20 8.34
N ASP A 70 0.95 18.91 7.35
CA ASP A 70 0.22 19.87 6.54
C ASP A 70 -0.72 19.18 5.54
N TRP A 71 -1.85 18.67 6.05
CA TRP A 71 -2.79 17.86 5.28
C TRP A 71 -3.46 18.59 4.12
N GLU A 72 -3.54 19.92 4.18
CA GLU A 72 -4.02 20.73 3.06
C GLU A 72 -3.02 20.67 1.91
N THR A 73 -1.74 20.93 2.19
CA THR A 73 -0.67 20.79 1.20
C THR A 73 -0.59 19.37 0.67
N TRP A 74 -0.70 18.35 1.53
CA TRP A 74 -0.72 16.94 1.13
C TRP A 74 -1.82 16.66 0.10
N ARG A 75 -3.08 17.02 0.42
CA ARG A 75 -4.21 16.85 -0.50
C ARG A 75 -4.00 17.57 -1.83
N ASN A 76 -3.55 18.83 -1.77
CA ASN A 76 -3.38 19.65 -2.97
C ASN A 76 -2.31 19.08 -3.90
N VAL A 77 -1.17 18.63 -3.35
CA VAL A 77 -0.10 18.01 -4.14
C VAL A 77 -0.56 16.67 -4.71
N VAL A 78 -1.16 15.79 -3.91
CA VAL A 78 -1.69 14.51 -4.41
C VAL A 78 -2.70 14.76 -5.53
N SER A 79 -3.69 15.63 -5.32
CA SER A 79 -4.71 15.96 -6.33
C SER A 79 -4.11 16.53 -7.62
N MET A 80 -3.05 17.34 -7.53
CA MET A 80 -2.34 17.86 -8.69
C MET A 80 -1.71 16.71 -9.51
N HIS A 81 -0.99 15.82 -8.84
CA HIS A 81 -0.30 14.69 -9.48
C HIS A 81 -1.27 13.66 -10.07
N CYS A 82 -2.40 13.40 -9.42
CA CYS A 82 -3.36 12.39 -9.86
C CYS A 82 -4.02 12.68 -11.21
N LYS A 83 -3.94 13.94 -11.70
CA LYS A 83 -4.37 14.30 -13.06
C LYS A 83 -3.56 13.61 -14.16
N HIS A 84 -2.39 13.07 -13.83
CA HIS A 84 -1.48 12.43 -14.77
C HIS A 84 -1.51 10.89 -14.71
N TYR A 85 -2.28 10.32 -13.79
CA TYR A 85 -2.34 8.87 -13.56
C TYR A 85 -3.73 8.31 -13.89
N ALA A 86 -3.78 7.00 -14.13
CA ALA A 86 -5.04 6.30 -14.28
C ALA A 86 -5.81 6.31 -12.95
N VAL A 87 -7.13 6.44 -13.04
CA VAL A 87 -8.04 6.40 -11.90
C VAL A 87 -8.92 5.15 -11.94
N PRO A 88 -9.38 4.64 -10.79
CA PRO A 88 -10.30 3.51 -10.74
C PRO A 88 -11.67 3.87 -11.33
N PRO A 89 -12.40 2.89 -11.92
CA PRO A 89 -13.81 3.07 -12.23
C PRO A 89 -14.63 3.46 -10.97
N PRO A 90 -15.62 4.36 -11.07
CA PRO A 90 -16.40 4.83 -9.92
C PRO A 90 -17.16 3.72 -9.17
N ASP A 91 -17.54 2.65 -9.88
CA ASP A 91 -18.28 1.49 -9.36
C ASP A 91 -17.37 0.36 -8.85
N SER A 92 -16.04 0.58 -8.83
CA SER A 92 -15.07 -0.40 -8.36
C SER A 92 -14.67 -0.18 -6.91
N LEU A 93 -14.48 -1.27 -6.17
CA LEU A 93 -13.89 -1.26 -4.83
C LEU A 93 -12.37 -1.27 -4.95
N VAL A 94 -11.70 -0.26 -4.40
CA VAL A 94 -10.24 -0.25 -4.29
C VAL A 94 -9.83 -0.75 -2.90
N ILE A 95 -8.97 -1.77 -2.87
CA ILE A 95 -8.48 -2.37 -1.63
C ILE A 95 -6.99 -2.18 -1.56
N HIS A 96 -6.51 -1.50 -0.52
CA HIS A 96 -5.08 -1.41 -0.28
C HIS A 96 -4.58 -2.63 0.51
N LEU A 97 -3.64 -3.38 -0.06
CA LEU A 97 -3.02 -4.53 0.60
C LEU A 97 -1.50 -4.34 0.71
N ARG A 98 -1.00 -4.09 1.92
CA ARG A 98 0.44 -3.99 2.16
C ARG A 98 1.07 -5.38 2.22
N LEU A 99 2.01 -5.64 1.31
CA LEU A 99 2.77 -6.89 1.20
C LEU A 99 4.29 -6.63 1.31
N GLY A 100 5.08 -7.71 1.38
CA GLY A 100 6.54 -7.68 1.42
C GLY A 100 7.11 -7.85 2.83
N ASP A 101 7.98 -6.93 3.24
CA ASP A 101 8.73 -6.96 4.50
C ASP A 101 7.88 -7.19 5.76
N VAL A 102 6.68 -6.59 5.79
CA VAL A 102 5.70 -6.73 6.89
C VAL A 102 5.20 -8.17 7.10
N MET A 103 5.43 -9.08 6.15
CA MET A 103 4.99 -10.48 6.24
C MET A 103 6.06 -11.42 6.79
N ASP A 104 7.28 -10.92 7.05
CA ASP A 104 8.32 -11.72 7.68
C ASP A 104 8.18 -11.73 9.21
N ASP A 105 8.49 -12.88 9.82
CA ASP A 105 8.64 -12.94 11.28
C ASP A 105 10.13 -12.83 11.56
N TRP A 106 10.52 -11.79 12.29
CA TRP A 106 11.88 -11.63 12.78
C TRP A 106 12.00 -12.38 14.11
N GLU A 107 12.99 -13.27 14.23
CA GLU A 107 13.09 -14.25 15.33
C GLU A 107 13.20 -13.64 16.73
N ASN A 108 13.54 -12.35 16.83
CA ASN A 108 13.76 -11.65 18.10
C ASN A 108 12.71 -10.57 18.41
N ASP A 109 11.59 -10.53 17.68
CA ASP A 109 10.63 -9.43 17.80
C ASP A 109 9.19 -9.98 17.95
N ASP A 110 8.36 -9.31 18.75
CA ASP A 110 6.91 -9.62 18.94
C ASP A 110 6.12 -9.49 17.61
N HIS A 111 6.83 -9.09 16.55
CA HIS A 111 6.45 -9.10 15.14
C HIS A 111 6.16 -10.48 14.53
N SER A 112 6.46 -11.60 15.22
CA SER A 112 6.05 -12.95 14.80
C SER A 112 4.53 -13.13 14.60
N ARG A 113 3.74 -12.10 14.97
CA ARG A 113 2.28 -12.08 14.83
C ARG A 113 1.79 -11.27 13.64
N HIS A 114 2.62 -10.56 12.87
CA HIS A 114 2.14 -9.68 11.79
C HIS A 114 1.37 -10.43 10.71
N PHE A 115 1.94 -11.53 10.18
CA PHE A 115 1.26 -12.33 9.18
C PHE A 115 -0.06 -12.89 9.72
N SER A 116 -0.07 -13.47 10.93
CA SER A 116 -1.29 -14.01 11.53
C SER A 116 -2.32 -12.93 11.84
N ARG A 117 -1.89 -11.73 12.26
CA ARG A 117 -2.77 -10.57 12.48
C ARG A 117 -3.37 -10.09 11.17
N ALA A 118 -2.57 -10.01 10.10
CA ALA A 118 -3.07 -9.67 8.78
C ALA A 118 -4.08 -10.71 8.29
N VAL A 119 -3.76 -12.01 8.38
CA VAL A 119 -4.71 -13.08 8.03
C VAL A 119 -6.01 -12.97 8.81
N ARG A 120 -5.96 -12.67 10.11
CA ARG A 120 -7.18 -12.46 10.92
C ARG A 120 -7.97 -11.23 10.48
N ALA A 121 -7.30 -10.09 10.28
CA ALA A 121 -7.96 -8.87 9.83
C ALA A 121 -8.66 -9.07 8.47
N TYR A 122 -7.99 -9.75 7.54
CA TYR A 122 -8.52 -10.07 6.22
C TYR A 122 -9.32 -11.37 6.15
N ALA A 123 -9.64 -12.01 7.28
CA ALA A 123 -10.40 -13.27 7.27
C ALA A 123 -11.85 -13.09 6.82
N ARG A 124 -12.38 -11.87 6.97
CA ARG A 124 -13.74 -11.49 6.57
C ARG A 124 -13.71 -10.04 6.07
N LEU A 125 -13.76 -9.87 4.75
CA LEU A 125 -13.86 -8.55 4.15
C LEU A 125 -15.24 -7.93 4.47
N PRO A 126 -15.33 -6.65 4.89
CA PRO A 126 -16.59 -6.00 5.23
C PRO A 126 -17.36 -5.53 3.97
N LEU A 127 -17.59 -6.44 3.02
CA LEU A 127 -18.16 -6.14 1.70
C LEU A 127 -19.59 -5.59 1.76
N GLN A 128 -20.32 -5.87 2.84
CA GLN A 128 -21.64 -5.28 3.11
C GLN A 128 -21.62 -3.75 3.21
N ARG A 129 -20.45 -3.14 3.46
CA ARG A 129 -20.30 -1.67 3.46
C ARG A 129 -20.21 -1.07 2.06
N PHE A 130 -20.06 -1.89 1.03
CA PHE A 130 -19.85 -1.47 -0.35
C PHE A 130 -20.94 -2.05 -1.26
N PRO A 131 -22.18 -1.52 -1.18
CA PRO A 131 -23.31 -2.08 -1.92
C PRO A 131 -23.10 -1.92 -3.43
N GLY A 132 -23.41 -2.97 -4.19
CA GLY A 132 -23.40 -2.93 -5.66
C GLY A 132 -22.02 -3.08 -6.31
N VAL A 133 -20.97 -3.39 -5.55
CA VAL A 133 -19.63 -3.67 -6.08
C VAL A 133 -19.65 -4.89 -7.01
N LYS A 134 -19.26 -4.67 -8.28
CA LYS A 134 -19.10 -5.74 -9.29
C LYS A 134 -17.64 -6.06 -9.60
N SER A 135 -16.74 -5.12 -9.30
CA SER A 135 -15.31 -5.26 -9.53
C SER A 135 -14.52 -4.69 -8.35
N ALA A 136 -13.37 -5.29 -8.09
CA ALA A 136 -12.43 -4.83 -7.10
C ALA A 136 -11.01 -4.80 -7.66
N THR A 137 -10.28 -3.74 -7.34
CA THR A 137 -8.85 -3.62 -7.62
C THR A 137 -8.08 -3.68 -6.33
N ILE A 138 -7.24 -4.70 -6.18
CA ILE A 138 -6.29 -4.81 -5.07
C ILE A 138 -5.03 -4.04 -5.46
N VAL A 139 -4.80 -2.90 -4.81
CA VAL A 139 -3.59 -2.10 -4.96
C VAL A 139 -2.55 -2.61 -3.98
N THR A 140 -1.42 -3.08 -4.50
CA THR A 140 -0.36 -3.69 -3.69
C THR A 140 0.99 -3.56 -4.36
N ALA A 141 2.07 -3.68 -3.58
CA ALA A 141 3.39 -4.01 -4.10
C ALA A 141 4.11 -4.91 -3.11
N MET A 142 5.01 -5.78 -3.59
CA MET A 142 5.88 -6.56 -2.72
C MET A 142 7.03 -5.66 -2.25
N HIS A 143 6.76 -4.88 -1.19
CA HIS A 143 7.65 -3.82 -0.75
C HIS A 143 8.65 -4.29 0.29
N PHE A 144 9.93 -4.01 0.06
CA PHE A 144 11.01 -4.28 1.01
C PHE A 144 11.78 -2.98 1.28
N GLY A 145 11.50 -2.37 2.43
CA GLY A 145 12.14 -1.13 2.90
C GLY A 145 13.53 -1.37 3.48
N SER A 146 14.36 -2.13 2.76
CA SER A 146 15.69 -2.58 3.20
C SER A 146 16.45 -1.45 3.89
N ASN A 147 16.85 -1.69 5.14
CA ASN A 147 17.50 -0.70 5.98
C ASN A 147 18.93 -1.12 6.28
N ASP A 148 19.87 -0.39 5.67
CA ASP A 148 21.31 -0.54 5.82
C ASP A 148 21.81 -0.31 7.25
N LEU A 149 21.11 0.50 8.04
CA LEU A 149 21.53 0.81 9.41
C LEU A 149 21.33 -0.35 10.40
N ASN A 150 20.35 -1.22 10.15
CA ASN A 150 20.01 -2.33 11.04
C ASN A 150 19.91 -3.68 10.32
N LEU A 151 20.32 -3.73 9.05
CA LEU A 151 20.29 -4.91 8.19
C LEU A 151 18.93 -5.64 8.14
N SER A 152 17.83 -4.90 8.29
CA SER A 152 16.46 -5.44 8.35
C SER A 152 15.64 -5.14 7.09
N TYR A 153 14.50 -5.81 6.95
CA TYR A 153 13.50 -5.60 5.88
C TYR A 153 13.95 -6.00 4.47
N TYR A 154 14.95 -6.88 4.36
CA TYR A 154 15.40 -7.41 3.08
C TYR A 154 14.43 -8.48 2.51
N PRO A 155 14.39 -8.66 1.19
CA PRO A 155 13.58 -9.70 0.57
C PRO A 155 13.92 -11.10 1.08
N SER A 156 12.90 -11.84 1.52
CA SER A 156 13.02 -13.25 1.90
C SER A 156 11.98 -14.11 1.19
N LYS A 157 12.32 -15.37 0.91
CA LYS A 157 11.35 -16.34 0.33
C LYS A 157 10.13 -16.51 1.22
N ARG A 158 10.29 -16.43 2.55
CA ARG A 158 9.22 -16.56 3.53
C ARG A 158 8.23 -15.41 3.42
N ALA A 159 8.72 -14.17 3.46
CA ALA A 159 7.91 -12.96 3.31
C ALA A 159 7.10 -12.96 2.00
N VAL A 160 7.74 -13.35 0.89
CA VAL A 160 7.07 -13.45 -0.42
C VAL A 160 5.98 -14.53 -0.42
N ARG A 161 6.26 -15.75 0.09
CA ARG A 161 5.27 -16.83 0.17
C ARG A 161 4.04 -16.40 0.97
N ARG A 162 4.25 -15.76 2.11
CA ARG A 162 3.20 -15.28 3.00
C ARG A 162 2.39 -14.14 2.39
N SER A 163 3.08 -13.21 1.74
CA SER A 163 2.44 -12.13 1.00
C SER A 163 1.49 -12.66 -0.07
N LEU A 164 1.96 -13.62 -0.89
CA LEU A 164 1.12 -14.25 -1.91
C LEU A 164 -0.03 -15.06 -1.31
N LYS A 165 0.16 -15.70 -0.15
CA LYS A 165 -0.91 -16.38 0.57
C LYS A 165 -2.00 -15.41 1.03
N LEU A 166 -1.62 -14.25 1.58
CA LEU A 166 -2.57 -13.22 1.99
C LEU A 166 -3.31 -12.62 0.78
N LEU A 167 -2.59 -12.32 -0.30
CA LEU A 167 -3.20 -11.81 -1.53
C LEU A 167 -4.26 -12.79 -2.09
N ARG A 168 -3.93 -14.08 -2.17
CA ARG A 168 -4.89 -15.11 -2.60
C ARG A 168 -6.09 -15.20 -1.67
N LEU A 169 -5.89 -15.12 -0.35
CA LEU A 169 -6.98 -15.13 0.62
C LEU A 169 -7.98 -13.98 0.37
N VAL A 170 -7.48 -12.76 0.13
CA VAL A 170 -8.33 -11.59 -0.16
C VAL A 170 -9.03 -11.75 -1.52
N ALA A 171 -8.28 -12.14 -2.56
CA ALA A 171 -8.82 -12.26 -3.91
C ALA A 171 -9.89 -13.37 -4.04
N GLU A 172 -9.69 -14.53 -3.39
CA GLU A 172 -10.68 -15.61 -3.40
C GLU A 172 -11.96 -15.26 -2.65
N GLN A 173 -11.89 -14.51 -1.55
CA GLN A 173 -13.10 -14.01 -0.88
C GLN A 173 -13.94 -13.11 -1.80
N LEU A 174 -13.31 -12.20 -2.54
CA LEU A 174 -14.00 -11.35 -3.51
C LEU A 174 -14.67 -12.18 -4.62
N LYS A 175 -13.93 -13.15 -5.19
CA LYS A 175 -14.46 -14.05 -6.22
C LYS A 175 -15.64 -14.88 -5.73
N GLN A 176 -15.59 -15.38 -4.50
CA GLN A 176 -16.70 -16.13 -3.88
C GLN A 176 -17.99 -15.30 -3.76
N GLN A 177 -17.87 -13.96 -3.72
CA GLN A 177 -19.00 -13.03 -3.74
C GLN A 177 -19.38 -12.58 -5.16
N GLY A 178 -18.82 -13.20 -6.21
CA GLY A 178 -19.08 -12.82 -7.60
C GLY A 178 -18.39 -11.52 -8.03
N VAL A 179 -17.44 -11.00 -7.25
CA VAL A 179 -16.71 -9.78 -7.57
C VAL A 179 -15.52 -10.11 -8.47
N SER A 180 -15.42 -9.43 -9.62
CA SER A 180 -14.25 -9.54 -10.49
C SER A 180 -13.03 -8.88 -9.85
N VAL A 181 -11.85 -9.51 -9.95
CA VAL A 181 -10.64 -9.05 -9.24
C VAL A 181 -9.52 -8.69 -10.22
N ARG A 182 -8.98 -7.48 -10.05
CA ARG A 182 -7.77 -6.99 -10.72
C ARG A 182 -6.69 -6.68 -9.68
N ILE A 183 -5.43 -6.82 -10.07
CA ILE A 183 -4.27 -6.37 -9.31
C ILE A 183 -3.72 -5.09 -9.95
N GLN A 184 -3.56 -4.05 -9.14
CA GLN A 184 -2.80 -2.84 -9.48
C GLN A 184 -1.51 -2.88 -8.66
N SER A 185 -0.38 -2.80 -9.33
CA SER A 185 0.95 -2.85 -8.71
C SER A 185 1.93 -2.14 -9.62
N SER A 186 2.39 -0.97 -9.20
CA SER A 186 3.35 -0.17 -9.96
C SER A 186 4.73 -0.18 -9.30
N THR A 187 5.76 -0.01 -10.12
CA THR A 187 7.10 0.36 -9.61
C THR A 187 7.18 1.84 -9.26
N ASN A 188 6.24 2.64 -9.74
CA ASN A 188 6.06 4.03 -9.33
C ASN A 188 4.97 4.11 -8.27
N ILE A 189 5.34 4.29 -7.00
CA ILE A 189 4.36 4.33 -5.91
C ILE A 189 3.42 5.53 -5.98
N ASP A 190 3.80 6.60 -6.68
CA ASP A 190 2.91 7.77 -6.87
C ASP A 190 1.69 7.40 -7.72
N GLU A 191 1.87 6.49 -8.69
CA GLU A 191 0.76 5.95 -9.50
C GLU A 191 -0.23 5.16 -8.64
N ASP A 192 0.28 4.25 -7.79
CA ASP A 192 -0.56 3.46 -6.90
C ASP A 192 -1.24 4.34 -5.84
N LEU A 193 -0.53 5.33 -5.29
CA LEU A 193 -1.10 6.33 -4.39
C LEU A 193 -2.24 7.09 -5.06
N CYS A 194 -2.05 7.55 -6.29
CA CYS A 194 -3.07 8.30 -7.02
C CYS A 194 -4.27 7.45 -7.43
N TYR A 195 -4.03 6.19 -7.81
CA TYR A 195 -5.10 5.24 -8.06
C TYR A 195 -5.97 5.05 -6.81
N MET A 196 -5.36 4.90 -5.64
CA MET A 196 -6.08 4.77 -4.37
C MET A 196 -6.78 6.07 -3.96
N ALA A 197 -6.11 7.22 -4.04
CA ALA A 197 -6.64 8.52 -3.64
C ALA A 197 -7.81 9.00 -4.52
N SER A 198 -7.99 8.42 -5.70
CA SER A 198 -9.09 8.73 -6.63
C SER A 198 -10.27 7.75 -6.52
N ALA A 199 -10.27 6.85 -5.53
CA ALA A 199 -11.33 5.86 -5.36
C ALA A 199 -12.61 6.44 -4.74
N HIS A 200 -13.77 6.05 -5.27
CA HIS A 200 -15.08 6.35 -4.64
C HIS A 200 -15.47 5.30 -3.60
N GLN A 201 -14.91 4.10 -3.66
CA GLN A 201 -15.12 3.03 -2.68
C GLN A 201 -13.75 2.48 -2.28
N PHE A 202 -13.36 2.68 -1.03
CA PHE A 202 -12.03 2.36 -0.55
C PHE A 202 -12.06 1.49 0.72
N LEU A 203 -11.37 0.35 0.66
CA LEU A 203 -11.07 -0.48 1.82
C LEU A 203 -9.59 -0.30 2.20
N GLY A 204 -9.38 0.50 3.24
CA GLY A 204 -8.06 0.77 3.80
C GLY A 204 -7.45 -0.48 4.45
N GLY A 205 -6.21 -0.77 4.07
CA GLY A 205 -5.40 -1.80 4.71
C GLY A 205 -4.75 -1.34 6.02
N MET A 206 -3.95 -2.20 6.64
CA MET A 206 -3.38 -1.97 7.98
C MET A 206 -2.11 -1.09 8.03
N SER A 207 -1.79 -0.34 6.98
CA SER A 207 -0.56 0.46 6.94
C SER A 207 -0.87 1.95 6.93
N GLY A 208 0.09 2.76 7.39
CA GLY A 208 -0.08 4.22 7.41
C GLY A 208 -0.18 4.86 6.03
N LEU A 209 0.04 4.12 4.93
CA LEU A 209 -0.27 4.63 3.58
C LEU A 209 -1.79 4.71 3.36
N SER A 210 -2.58 3.77 3.92
CA SER A 210 -4.05 3.88 3.91
C SER A 210 -4.50 5.16 4.59
N ASP A 211 -3.93 5.47 5.77
CA ASP A 211 -4.26 6.68 6.54
C ASP A 211 -3.97 7.98 5.74
N LEU A 212 -2.94 7.95 4.87
CA LEU A 212 -2.62 9.09 4.00
C LEU A 212 -3.56 9.17 2.79
N VAL A 213 -3.96 8.03 2.22
CA VAL A 213 -4.94 7.94 1.13
C VAL A 213 -6.29 8.46 1.58
N GLU A 214 -6.79 8.03 2.74
CA GLU A 214 -8.11 8.41 3.26
C GLU A 214 -8.27 9.93 3.39
N ARG A 215 -7.17 10.64 3.67
CA ARG A 215 -7.15 12.11 3.74
C ARG A 215 -7.30 12.79 2.38
N CYS A 216 -7.13 12.07 1.29
CA CYS A 216 -7.18 12.57 -0.09
C CYS A 216 -8.39 12.08 -0.87
N LEU A 217 -9.18 11.15 -0.32
CA LEU A 217 -10.35 10.63 -1.01
C LEU A 217 -11.39 11.72 -1.28
N PRO A 218 -12.19 11.58 -2.35
CA PRO A 218 -13.34 12.42 -2.59
C PRO A 218 -14.28 12.52 -1.38
N ALA A 219 -14.94 13.67 -1.21
CA ALA A 219 -15.81 13.92 -0.06
C ALA A 219 -17.02 12.96 0.00
N ASP A 220 -17.43 12.40 -1.13
CA ASP A 220 -18.52 11.44 -1.31
C ASP A 220 -18.05 9.98 -1.30
N ALA A 221 -16.76 9.71 -1.02
CA ALA A 221 -16.24 8.35 -1.01
C ALA A 221 -16.80 7.51 0.15
N VAL A 222 -17.10 6.25 -0.12
CA VAL A 222 -17.43 5.24 0.88
C VAL A 222 -16.13 4.61 1.38
N ILE A 223 -15.88 4.70 2.68
CA ILE A 223 -14.60 4.28 3.29
C ILE A 223 -14.87 3.24 4.38
N ALA A 224 -14.07 2.18 4.39
CA ALA A 224 -13.96 1.28 5.53
C ALA A 224 -12.50 0.89 5.77
N SER A 225 -12.15 0.54 7.02
CA SER A 225 -10.84 -0.03 7.34
C SER A 225 -10.94 -1.52 7.65
N ILE A 226 -9.93 -2.29 7.24
CA ILE A 226 -9.81 -3.70 7.63
C ILE A 226 -9.61 -3.87 9.15
N VAL A 227 -9.22 -2.82 9.85
CA VAL A 227 -9.02 -2.83 11.30
C VAL A 227 -10.35 -2.65 12.06
N ASP A 228 -11.36 -2.06 11.45
CA ASP A 228 -12.66 -1.77 12.10
C ASP A 228 -13.43 -3.05 12.42
N GLY A 229 -13.34 -4.08 11.56
CA GLY A 229 -14.04 -5.36 11.73
C GLY A 229 -13.51 -6.26 12.85
N GLY A 230 -12.43 -5.86 13.54
CA GLY A 230 -11.86 -6.59 14.67
C GLY A 230 -12.16 -5.98 16.05
N ARG A 231 -12.92 -4.88 16.10
CA ARG A 231 -13.38 -4.23 17.34
C ARG A 231 -14.88 -4.41 17.54
N GLU A 232 -15.41 -5.61 17.26
CA GLU A 232 -16.66 -5.99 17.91
C GLU A 232 -16.31 -6.35 19.36
N SER A 233 -16.81 -5.50 20.27
CA SER A 233 -16.74 -5.58 21.72
C SER A 233 -17.29 -6.89 22.28
#